data_AF-A0A7S3CUT3-F1
#
_entry.id   AF-A0A7S3CUT3-F1
#
_cell.length_a   1.000
_cell.length_b   1.000
_cell.length_c   1.000
_cell.angle_alpha   90.00
_cell.angle_beta   90.00
_cell.angle_gamma   90.00
#
_symmetry.space_group_name_H-M   'P 1'
#
loop_
_entity.id
_entity.type
_entity.pdbx_description
1 polymer ?
#
loop_
_entity_poly.entity_id
_entity_poly.type
_entity_poly.pdbx_seq_one_letter_code
_entity_poly.pdbx_strand_id
1 'polypeptide(L)'
;AEAEAVVGEEEVGEDEVETKLVFQEDLNELYTNNMALVFFIYTWFFTNLLVFMMFGGGMPMMYVLGLLHFTVGYFSYKFLFISFYRKSYGFDEEIPLYSVKLMKWALFFHLLMILFMYTNKRLLTPPVYDTDIHYRPPAEPADKFFQRRYDTFSNFTVLLVVLALMVFYVFWRFIILSIINVCRIRSQRKKSRNEGNYTNDTAGAQDQAEFRKQ
;
A
#
# COMPACT_ATOMS: atom_id res chain seq x y z
N ALA A 1 -69.34 -1.16 -24.76
CA ALA A 1 -69.18 0.21 -24.25
C ALA A 1 -68.09 0.15 -23.21
N GLU A 2 -66.84 0.27 -23.65
CA GLU A 2 -65.66 0.29 -22.80
C GLU A 2 -64.98 1.62 -23.12
N ALA A 3 -64.93 2.50 -22.13
CA ALA A 3 -64.40 3.84 -22.28
C ALA A 3 -62.87 3.76 -22.20
N GLU A 4 -62.19 3.99 -23.32
CA GLU A 4 -60.75 4.22 -23.34
C GLU A 4 -60.47 5.53 -22.57
N ALA A 5 -59.82 5.40 -21.42
CA ALA A 5 -59.31 6.53 -20.67
C ALA A 5 -58.14 7.14 -21.47
N VAL A 6 -58.42 8.29 -22.10
CA VAL A 6 -57.40 9.14 -22.71
C VAL A 6 -56.51 9.68 -21.60
N VAL A 7 -55.37 9.01 -21.39
CA VAL A 7 -54.26 9.54 -20.58
C VAL A 7 -53.69 10.70 -21.38
N GLY A 8 -53.96 11.93 -20.95
CA GLY A 8 -53.37 13.11 -21.55
C GLY A 8 -51.84 13.04 -21.43
N GLU A 9 -51.14 13.18 -22.55
CA GLU A 9 -49.70 13.39 -22.56
C GLU A 9 -49.46 14.78 -21.92
N GLU A 10 -49.04 14.80 -20.65
CA GLU A 10 -48.51 16.02 -20.03
C GLU A 10 -47.28 16.45 -20.84
N GLU A 11 -47.31 17.67 -21.38
CA GLU A 11 -46.16 18.25 -22.06
C GLU A 11 -45.01 18.36 -21.07
N VAL A 12 -43.97 17.55 -21.28
CA VAL A 12 -42.75 17.51 -20.50
C VAL A 12 -42.14 18.92 -20.51
N GLY A 13 -42.13 19.60 -19.37
CA GLY A 13 -41.54 20.93 -19.24
C GLY A 13 -40.05 20.91 -19.58
N GLU A 14 -39.50 22.00 -20.12
CA GLU A 14 -38.08 22.10 -20.56
C GLU A 14 -37.05 21.75 -19.45
N ASP A 15 -37.47 21.72 -18.19
CA ASP A 15 -36.64 21.41 -17.02
C ASP A 15 -36.92 20.01 -16.41
N GLU A 16 -37.79 19.20 -17.00
CA GLU A 16 -38.07 17.84 -16.52
C GLU A 16 -37.03 16.83 -17.01
N VAL A 17 -36.61 15.95 -16.10
CA VAL A 17 -35.57 14.96 -16.39
C VAL A 17 -36.12 13.85 -17.27
N GLU A 18 -35.56 13.67 -18.47
CA GLU A 18 -35.95 12.63 -19.45
C GLU A 18 -35.58 11.18 -19.01
N THR A 19 -35.66 10.85 -17.72
CA THR A 19 -35.32 9.52 -17.21
C THR A 19 -36.46 8.95 -16.38
N LYS A 20 -36.72 7.64 -16.54
CA LYS A 20 -37.69 6.90 -15.73
C LYS A 20 -37.19 6.58 -14.32
N LEU A 21 -36.06 7.14 -13.90
CA LEU A 21 -35.44 6.86 -12.59
C LEU A 21 -36.16 7.67 -11.51
N VAL A 22 -36.70 6.96 -10.52
CA VAL A 22 -37.53 7.55 -9.45
C VAL A 22 -36.66 8.10 -8.31
N PHE A 23 -35.47 7.53 -8.10
CA PHE A 23 -34.59 7.92 -7.00
C PHE A 23 -33.50 8.88 -7.46
N GLN A 24 -33.27 9.92 -6.67
CA GLN A 24 -32.21 10.91 -6.90
C GLN A 24 -30.81 10.28 -6.92
N GLU A 25 -30.61 9.17 -6.21
CA GLU A 25 -29.33 8.45 -6.18
C GLU A 25 -28.99 7.83 -7.54
N ASP A 26 -29.95 7.18 -8.19
CA ASP A 26 -29.78 6.57 -9.51
C ASP A 26 -29.55 7.64 -10.58
N LEU A 27 -30.26 8.77 -10.47
CA LEU A 27 -30.08 9.92 -11.34
C LEU A 27 -28.67 10.50 -11.19
N ASN A 28 -28.22 10.68 -9.95
CA ASN A 28 -26.86 11.14 -9.68
C ASN A 28 -25.83 10.14 -10.22
N GLU A 29 -26.01 8.83 -10.05
CA GLU A 29 -25.10 7.82 -10.59
C GLU A 29 -25.00 7.90 -12.13
N LEU A 30 -26.12 8.04 -12.82
CA LEU A 30 -26.19 8.18 -14.27
C LEU A 30 -25.41 9.41 -14.79
N TYR A 31 -25.56 10.56 -14.13
CA TYR A 31 -24.94 11.81 -14.60
C TYR A 31 -23.53 12.05 -14.07
N THR A 32 -23.15 11.42 -12.94
CA THR A 32 -21.88 11.73 -12.28
C THR A 32 -20.83 10.64 -12.39
N ASN A 33 -21.12 9.52 -13.04
CA ASN A 33 -20.27 8.33 -13.18
C ASN A 33 -19.91 7.64 -11.85
N ASN A 34 -19.41 6.40 -11.98
CA ASN A 34 -19.00 5.59 -10.84
C ASN A 34 -17.79 6.17 -10.09
N MET A 35 -17.76 5.94 -8.78
CA MET A 35 -16.62 6.30 -7.94
C MET A 35 -15.48 5.28 -8.10
N ALA A 36 -14.25 5.77 -8.23
CA ALA A 36 -13.09 4.89 -8.26
C ALA A 36 -12.89 4.20 -6.89
N LEU A 37 -12.84 2.86 -6.90
CA LEU A 37 -12.50 2.05 -5.72
C LEU A 37 -10.98 2.03 -5.53
N VAL A 38 -10.47 3.10 -4.91
CA VAL A 38 -9.02 3.35 -4.74
C VAL A 38 -8.30 2.18 -4.06
N PHE A 39 -8.88 1.58 -3.01
CA PHE A 39 -8.29 0.45 -2.30
C PHE A 39 -8.01 -0.76 -3.21
N PHE A 40 -8.90 -1.01 -4.19
CA PHE A 40 -8.75 -2.12 -5.12
C PHE A 40 -7.54 -1.89 -6.03
N ILE A 41 -7.41 -0.67 -6.57
CA ILE A 41 -6.28 -0.26 -7.43
C ILE A 41 -4.95 -0.42 -6.68
N TYR A 42 -4.87 0.06 -5.43
CA TYR A 42 -3.66 -0.08 -4.61
C TYR A 42 -3.36 -1.54 -4.26
N THR A 43 -4.36 -2.33 -3.86
CA THR A 43 -4.18 -3.74 -3.52
C THR A 43 -3.68 -4.53 -4.73
N TRP A 44 -4.27 -4.28 -5.90
CA TRP A 44 -3.85 -4.88 -7.16
C TRP A 44 -2.41 -4.46 -7.52
N PHE A 45 -2.08 -3.17 -7.40
CA PHE A 45 -0.73 -2.66 -7.64
C PHE A 45 0.30 -3.34 -6.73
N PHE A 46 0.04 -3.40 -5.42
CA PHE A 46 0.97 -3.99 -4.44
C PHE A 46 1.15 -5.49 -4.63
N THR A 47 0.07 -6.21 -4.95
CA THR A 47 0.13 -7.65 -5.20
C THR A 47 1.03 -7.94 -6.40
N ASN A 48 0.82 -7.23 -7.51
CA ASN A 48 1.66 -7.38 -8.70
C ASN A 48 3.10 -6.93 -8.45
N LEU A 49 3.31 -5.81 -7.76
CA LEU A 49 4.64 -5.34 -7.39
C LEU A 49 5.41 -6.39 -6.61
N LEU A 50 4.77 -7.00 -5.60
CA LEU A 50 5.38 -8.05 -4.82
C LEU A 50 5.69 -9.27 -5.69
N VAL A 51 4.78 -9.72 -6.55
CA VAL A 51 5.01 -10.85 -7.46
C VAL A 51 6.22 -10.60 -8.38
N PHE A 52 6.26 -9.47 -9.09
CA PHE A 52 7.38 -9.15 -9.99
C PHE A 52 8.70 -9.06 -9.25
N MET A 53 8.72 -8.48 -8.05
CA MET A 53 9.92 -8.41 -7.24
C MET A 53 10.34 -9.80 -6.73
N MET A 54 9.42 -10.59 -6.17
CA MET A 54 9.72 -11.91 -5.60
C MET A 54 10.33 -12.87 -6.62
N PHE A 55 9.81 -12.89 -7.85
CA PHE A 55 10.28 -13.78 -8.91
C PHE A 55 11.40 -13.17 -9.77
N GLY A 56 11.58 -11.85 -9.76
CA GLY A 56 12.59 -11.16 -10.56
C GLY A 56 14.02 -11.56 -10.23
N GLY A 57 14.29 -11.99 -9.00
CA GLY A 57 15.60 -12.52 -8.59
C GLY A 57 16.02 -13.77 -9.37
N GLY A 58 15.14 -14.75 -9.49
CA GLY A 58 15.43 -15.98 -10.24
C GLY A 58 15.16 -15.89 -11.73
N MET A 59 14.31 -14.96 -12.16
CA MET A 59 13.94 -14.74 -13.56
C MET A 59 14.04 -13.25 -13.90
N PRO A 60 15.22 -12.74 -14.31
CA PRO A 60 15.42 -11.31 -14.59
C PRO A 60 14.46 -10.74 -15.65
N MET A 61 13.97 -11.57 -16.58
CA MET A 61 12.95 -11.17 -17.56
C MET A 61 11.65 -10.69 -16.92
N MET A 62 11.33 -11.11 -15.69
CA MET A 62 10.16 -10.63 -14.95
C MET A 62 10.19 -9.12 -14.69
N TYR A 63 11.38 -8.50 -14.58
CA TYR A 63 11.45 -7.04 -14.43
C TYR A 63 11.01 -6.30 -15.68
N VAL A 64 11.35 -6.82 -16.86
CA VAL A 64 10.93 -6.24 -18.14
C VAL A 64 9.42 -6.37 -18.30
N LEU A 65 8.86 -7.55 -17.98
CA LEU A 65 7.42 -7.76 -17.97
C LEU A 65 6.71 -6.88 -16.94
N GLY A 66 7.29 -6.71 -15.76
CA GLY A 66 6.78 -5.80 -14.73
C GLY A 66 6.78 -4.35 -15.20
N LEU A 67 7.86 -3.89 -15.84
CA LEU A 67 7.94 -2.54 -16.42
C LEU A 67 6.83 -2.31 -17.45
N LEU A 68 6.63 -3.26 -18.37
CA LEU A 68 5.56 -3.19 -19.37
C LEU A 68 4.18 -3.19 -18.70
N HIS A 69 3.95 -4.08 -17.73
CA HIS A 69 2.70 -4.18 -16.98
C HIS A 69 2.35 -2.87 -16.28
N PHE A 70 3.28 -2.27 -15.54
CA PHE A 70 3.03 -1.00 -14.85
C PHE A 70 2.91 0.19 -15.82
N THR A 71 3.61 0.17 -16.96
CA THR A 71 3.48 1.21 -17.98
C THR A 71 2.10 1.19 -18.61
N VAL A 72 1.64 0.01 -19.06
CA VAL A 72 0.28 -0.16 -19.61
C VAL A 72 -0.76 0.19 -18.55
N GLY A 73 -0.60 -0.33 -17.32
CA GLY A 73 -1.48 -0.02 -16.21
C GLY A 73 -1.57 1.49 -15.94
N TYR A 74 -0.45 2.21 -15.96
CA TYR A 74 -0.43 3.67 -15.80
C TYR A 74 -1.28 4.37 -16.87
N PHE A 75 -1.12 4.02 -18.15
CA PHE A 75 -1.91 4.63 -19.22
C PHE A 75 -3.40 4.27 -19.13
N SER A 76 -3.72 3.00 -18.83
CA SER A 76 -5.09 2.54 -18.66
C SER A 76 -5.79 3.25 -17.49
N TYR A 77 -5.16 3.31 -16.31
CA TYR A 77 -5.75 3.99 -15.16
C TYR A 77 -5.81 5.50 -15.37
N LYS A 78 -4.81 6.12 -16.02
CA LYS A 78 -4.87 7.55 -16.38
C LYS A 78 -6.06 7.85 -17.28
N PHE A 79 -6.30 7.02 -18.30
CA PHE A 79 -7.46 7.16 -19.17
C PHE A 79 -8.78 6.97 -18.40
N LEU A 80 -8.88 5.93 -17.57
CA LEU A 80 -10.06 5.67 -16.75
C LEU A 80 -10.37 6.83 -15.78
N PHE A 81 -9.35 7.41 -15.15
CA PHE A 81 -9.53 8.54 -14.23
C PHE A 81 -9.97 9.84 -14.93
N ILE A 82 -9.61 10.03 -16.20
CA ILE A 82 -10.02 11.24 -16.95
C ILE A 82 -11.41 11.07 -17.56
N SER A 83 -11.71 9.89 -18.10
CA SER A 83 -12.90 9.68 -18.94
C SER A 83 -14.07 8.98 -18.23
N PHE A 84 -13.81 8.18 -17.19
CA PHE A 84 -14.84 7.30 -16.61
C PHE A 84 -15.10 7.51 -15.12
N TYR A 85 -14.09 7.84 -14.32
CA TYR A 85 -14.28 7.92 -12.87
C TYR A 85 -14.53 9.34 -12.37
N ARG A 86 -15.48 9.47 -11.44
CA ARG A 86 -15.61 10.67 -10.61
C ARG A 86 -14.52 10.71 -9.54
N LYS A 87 -14.16 11.92 -9.11
CA LYS A 87 -13.33 12.13 -7.92
C LYS A 87 -13.93 11.39 -6.72
N SER A 88 -13.17 10.45 -6.17
CA SER A 88 -13.58 9.64 -5.01
C SER A 88 -13.34 10.41 -3.71
N TYR A 89 -14.20 10.20 -2.71
CA TYR A 89 -14.03 10.74 -1.37
C TYR A 89 -12.87 10.03 -0.67
N GLY A 90 -11.98 10.78 -0.02
CA GLY A 90 -10.80 10.23 0.66
C GLY A 90 -9.61 9.94 -0.25
N PHE A 91 -9.58 10.49 -1.48
CA PHE A 91 -8.35 10.54 -2.29
C PHE A 91 -7.42 11.64 -1.76
N ASP A 92 -6.89 11.41 -0.56
CA ASP A 92 -5.98 12.32 0.13
C ASP A 92 -4.52 11.92 -0.11
N GLU A 93 -3.60 12.87 0.14
CA GLU A 93 -2.16 12.65 0.02
C GLU A 93 -1.62 11.56 0.96
N GLU A 94 -2.37 11.21 2.00
CA GLU A 94 -1.99 10.20 2.99
C GLU A 94 -1.83 8.80 2.38
N ILE A 95 -2.69 8.41 1.43
CA ILE A 95 -2.69 7.07 0.84
C ILE A 95 -1.41 6.85 0.01
N PRO A 96 -1.02 7.75 -0.92
CA PRO A 96 0.28 7.66 -1.59
C PRO A 96 1.46 7.66 -0.62
N LEU A 97 1.44 8.52 0.41
CA LEU A 97 2.52 8.59 1.40
C LEU A 97 2.65 7.28 2.20
N TYR A 98 1.53 6.66 2.57
CA TYR A 98 1.52 5.35 3.20
C TYR A 98 2.02 4.26 2.25
N SER A 99 1.65 4.36 0.98
CA SER A 99 2.05 3.42 -0.07
C SER A 99 3.56 3.40 -0.28
N VAL A 100 4.21 4.56 -0.33
CA VAL A 100 5.68 4.66 -0.40
C VAL A 100 6.35 4.05 0.84
N LYS A 101 5.73 4.14 2.02
CA LYS A 101 6.23 3.45 3.23
C LYS A 101 6.11 1.94 3.10
N LEU A 102 5.02 1.43 2.50
CA LEU A 102 4.83 -0.01 2.23
C LEU A 102 5.79 -0.55 1.18
N MET A 103 6.13 0.22 0.14
CA MET A 103 7.10 -0.21 -0.89
C MET A 103 8.47 -0.60 -0.30
N LYS A 104 8.88 0.03 0.81
CA LYS A 104 10.11 -0.33 1.53
C LYS A 104 10.07 -1.77 2.06
N TRP A 105 8.90 -2.23 2.50
CA TRP A 105 8.70 -3.60 2.94
C TRP A 105 8.69 -4.59 1.76
N ALA A 106 8.12 -4.20 0.61
CA ALA A 106 8.21 -5.03 -0.59
C ALA A 106 9.67 -5.26 -1.01
N LEU A 107 10.52 -4.23 -0.96
CA LEU A 107 11.96 -4.35 -1.21
C LEU A 107 12.66 -5.25 -0.18
N PHE A 108 12.24 -5.19 1.08
CA PHE A 108 12.76 -6.08 2.12
C PHE A 108 12.43 -7.56 1.83
N PHE A 109 11.17 -7.88 1.52
CA PHE A 109 10.76 -9.25 1.16
C PHE A 109 11.46 -9.75 -0.11
N HIS A 110 11.63 -8.86 -1.08
CA HIS A 110 12.39 -9.12 -2.30
C HIS A 110 13.82 -9.57 -2.01
N LEU A 111 14.56 -8.84 -1.16
CA LEU A 111 15.93 -9.19 -0.78
C LEU A 111 15.99 -10.54 -0.04
N LEU A 112 15.03 -10.81 0.85
CA LEU A 112 14.93 -12.09 1.56
C LEU A 112 14.75 -13.24 0.58
N MET A 113 13.90 -13.06 -0.43
CA MET A 113 13.63 -14.10 -1.42
C MET A 113 14.76 -14.28 -2.42
N ILE A 114 15.42 -13.21 -2.85
CA ILE A 114 16.67 -13.28 -3.61
C ILE A 114 17.69 -14.14 -2.87
N LEU A 115 17.91 -13.87 -1.59
CA LEU A 115 18.83 -14.65 -0.77
C LEU A 115 18.44 -16.13 -0.75
N PHE A 116 17.16 -16.41 -0.50
CA PHE A 116 16.64 -17.78 -0.48
C PHE A 116 16.78 -18.52 -1.82
N MET A 117 16.58 -17.81 -2.94
CA MET A 117 16.73 -18.35 -4.29
C MET A 117 18.19 -18.64 -4.62
N TYR A 118 19.10 -17.67 -4.46
CA TYR A 118 20.51 -17.86 -4.81
C TYR A 118 21.26 -18.84 -3.92
N THR A 119 20.73 -19.14 -2.73
CA THR A 119 21.28 -20.21 -1.89
C THR A 119 21.02 -21.61 -2.50
N ASN A 120 20.06 -21.74 -3.43
CA ASN A 120 19.79 -23.01 -4.10
C ASN A 120 20.79 -23.26 -5.24
N LYS A 121 21.77 -24.13 -4.99
CA LYS A 121 22.79 -24.54 -5.96
C LYS A 121 22.22 -25.13 -7.25
N ARG A 122 21.00 -25.67 -7.24
CA ARG A 122 20.37 -26.22 -8.47
C ARG A 122 20.10 -25.15 -9.52
N LEU A 123 19.85 -23.90 -9.11
CA LEU A 123 19.63 -22.78 -10.05
C LEU A 123 20.89 -22.46 -10.86
N LEU A 124 22.07 -22.79 -10.35
CA LEU A 124 23.36 -22.62 -11.02
C LEU A 124 23.76 -23.97 -11.61
N THR A 125 23.25 -24.24 -12.81
CA THR A 125 23.34 -25.51 -13.52
C THR A 125 24.78 -26.04 -13.62
N PRO A 126 25.09 -27.26 -13.14
CA PRO A 126 26.36 -27.91 -13.46
C PRO A 126 26.37 -28.42 -14.92
N PRO A 127 27.56 -28.60 -15.53
CA PRO A 127 27.71 -29.00 -16.94
C PRO A 127 27.14 -30.38 -17.30
N VAL A 128 26.87 -31.25 -16.33
CA VAL A 128 26.14 -32.52 -16.51
C VAL A 128 24.75 -32.34 -15.93
N TYR A 129 23.86 -31.73 -16.72
CA TYR A 129 22.50 -31.42 -16.30
C TYR A 129 21.52 -32.46 -16.85
N ASP A 130 20.89 -33.21 -15.96
CA ASP A 130 19.77 -34.07 -16.28
C ASP A 130 18.46 -33.32 -16.02
N THR A 131 17.70 -33.07 -17.08
CA THR A 131 16.42 -32.35 -17.03
C THR A 131 15.37 -33.10 -16.21
N ASP A 132 15.37 -34.43 -16.24
CA ASP A 132 14.35 -35.23 -15.56
C ASP A 132 14.51 -35.16 -14.04
N ILE A 133 15.76 -35.21 -13.56
CA ILE A 133 16.08 -35.07 -12.14
C ILE A 133 15.86 -33.63 -11.65
N HIS A 134 16.10 -32.64 -12.50
CA HIS A 134 16.00 -31.24 -12.12
C HIS A 134 14.55 -30.74 -11.96
N TYR A 135 13.67 -31.03 -12.92
CA TYR A 135 12.28 -30.57 -12.89
C TYR A 135 11.38 -31.43 -11.99
N ARG A 136 11.76 -32.69 -11.74
CA ARG A 136 10.97 -33.64 -10.97
C ARG A 136 11.81 -34.34 -9.90
N PRO A 137 12.34 -33.60 -8.92
CA PRO A 137 13.11 -34.21 -7.86
C PRO A 137 12.23 -35.21 -7.08
N PRO A 138 12.76 -36.38 -6.70
CA PRO A 138 12.04 -37.28 -5.81
C PRO A 138 11.68 -36.53 -4.52
N ALA A 139 10.58 -36.90 -3.87
CA ALA A 139 10.17 -36.26 -2.62
C ALA A 139 11.31 -36.43 -1.59
N GLU A 140 11.88 -35.30 -1.19
CA GLU A 140 12.96 -35.28 -0.20
C GLU A 140 12.41 -34.77 1.14
N PRO A 141 12.88 -35.32 2.27
CA PRO A 141 12.48 -34.82 3.57
C PRO A 141 13.03 -33.39 3.80
N ALA A 142 12.30 -32.59 4.57
CA ALA A 142 12.56 -31.15 4.71
C ALA A 142 13.94 -30.82 5.30
N ASP A 143 14.48 -31.68 6.16
CA ASP A 143 15.81 -31.57 6.74
C ASP A 143 16.91 -31.59 5.66
N LYS A 144 16.84 -32.55 4.72
CA LYS A 144 17.79 -32.66 3.61
C LYS A 144 17.66 -31.47 2.64
N PHE A 145 16.47 -30.89 2.51
CA PHE A 145 16.26 -29.70 1.71
C PHE A 145 17.05 -28.49 2.25
N PHE A 146 16.97 -28.21 3.55
CA PHE A 146 17.70 -27.09 4.16
C PHE A 146 19.20 -27.35 4.29
N GLN A 147 19.60 -28.58 4.66
CA GLN A 147 21.01 -28.94 4.79
C GLN A 147 21.79 -28.73 3.49
N ARG A 148 21.21 -29.07 2.33
CA ARG A 148 21.86 -28.86 1.03
C ARG A 148 22.01 -27.39 0.63
N ARG A 149 21.10 -26.53 1.08
CA ARG A 149 21.15 -25.09 0.76
C ARG A 149 22.31 -24.42 1.48
N TYR A 150 22.52 -24.79 2.75
CA TYR A 150 23.50 -24.19 3.64
C TYR A 150 24.69 -25.11 3.93
N ASP A 151 25.02 -25.99 2.98
CA ASP A 151 26.14 -26.93 3.09
C ASP A 151 27.51 -26.22 3.02
N THR A 152 27.62 -25.12 2.27
CA THR A 152 28.83 -24.31 2.20
C THR A 152 28.87 -23.31 3.37
N PHE A 153 30.00 -23.27 4.09
CA PHE A 153 30.24 -22.30 5.18
C PHE A 153 29.97 -20.84 4.77
N SER A 154 30.32 -20.47 3.53
CA SER A 154 30.04 -19.13 2.96
C SER A 154 28.53 -18.83 2.92
N ASN A 155 27.72 -19.74 2.36
CA ASN A 155 26.26 -19.56 2.28
C ASN A 155 25.62 -19.45 3.66
N PHE A 156 26.08 -20.28 4.61
CA PHE A 156 25.62 -20.23 5.99
C PHE A 156 26.02 -18.91 6.68
N THR A 157 27.24 -18.44 6.47
CA THR A 157 27.72 -17.15 7.00
C THR A 157 26.90 -15.98 6.46
N VAL A 158 26.65 -15.95 5.15
CA VAL A 158 25.83 -14.90 4.52
C VAL A 158 24.42 -14.92 5.10
N LEU A 159 23.80 -16.10 5.27
CA LEU A 159 22.50 -16.23 5.91
C LEU A 159 22.52 -15.64 7.32
N LEU A 160 23.48 -16.03 8.16
CA LEU A 160 23.57 -15.54 9.54
C LEU A 160 23.76 -14.02 9.60
N VAL A 161 24.63 -13.46 8.75
CA VAL A 161 24.85 -12.01 8.67
C VAL A 161 23.56 -11.29 8.26
N VAL A 162 22.86 -11.79 7.23
CA VAL A 162 21.61 -11.17 6.80
C VAL A 162 20.54 -11.28 7.88
N LEU A 163 20.38 -12.44 8.52
CA LEU A 163 19.43 -12.62 9.63
C LEU A 163 19.77 -11.69 10.81
N ALA A 164 21.04 -11.54 11.17
CA ALA A 164 21.47 -10.62 12.21
C ALA A 164 21.15 -9.17 11.85
N LEU A 165 21.41 -8.74 10.61
CA LEU A 165 21.03 -7.41 10.12
C LEU A 165 19.51 -7.21 10.12
N MET A 166 18.72 -8.22 9.76
CA MET A 166 17.25 -8.17 9.80
C MET A 166 16.75 -8.03 11.24
N VAL A 167 17.26 -8.84 12.17
CA VAL A 167 16.89 -8.76 13.60
C VAL A 167 17.29 -7.40 14.16
N PHE A 168 18.50 -6.91 13.88
CA PHE A 168 18.95 -5.60 14.31
C PHE A 168 18.08 -4.47 13.74
N TYR A 169 17.72 -4.55 12.45
CA TYR A 169 16.83 -3.59 11.80
C TYR A 169 15.43 -3.58 12.42
N VAL A 170 14.84 -4.75 12.64
CA VAL A 170 13.53 -4.90 13.30
C VAL A 170 13.60 -4.37 14.73
N PHE A 171 14.64 -4.73 15.48
CA PHE A 171 14.87 -4.23 16.84
C PHE A 171 14.98 -2.70 16.87
N TRP A 172 15.81 -2.11 16.00
CA TRP A 172 15.95 -0.67 15.86
C TRP A 172 14.62 0.00 15.50
N ARG A 173 13.89 -0.55 14.53
CA ARG A 173 12.65 0.02 14.02
C ARG A 173 11.51 -0.06 15.04
N PHE A 174 11.34 -1.18 15.73
CA PHE A 174 10.20 -1.39 16.62
C PHE A 174 10.46 -0.96 18.06
N ILE A 175 11.67 -1.14 18.58
CA ILE A 175 11.97 -0.82 19.99
C ILE A 175 12.52 0.60 20.07
N ILE A 176 13.62 0.89 19.36
CA ILE A 176 14.31 2.18 19.51
C ILE A 176 13.45 3.34 19.00
N LEU A 177 12.87 3.24 17.79
CA LEU A 177 12.02 4.33 17.29
C LEU A 177 10.73 4.50 18.09
N SER A 178 10.14 3.43 18.62
CA SER A 178 8.95 3.55 19.48
C SER A 178 9.30 4.30 20.77
N ILE A 179 10.43 3.98 21.40
CA ILE A 179 10.92 4.71 22.58
C ILE A 179 11.16 6.19 22.23
N ILE A 180 11.84 6.48 21.12
CA ILE A 180 12.08 7.87 20.67
C ILE A 180 10.76 8.61 20.44
N ASN A 181 9.77 7.97 19.81
CA ASN A 181 8.47 8.57 19.54
C ASN A 181 7.72 8.87 20.85
N VAL A 182 7.72 7.95 21.80
CA VAL A 182 7.13 8.16 23.14
C VAL A 182 7.84 9.30 23.87
N CYS A 183 9.17 9.36 23.83
CA CYS A 183 9.96 10.45 24.40
C CYS A 183 9.64 11.80 23.75
N ARG A 184 9.48 11.84 22.42
CA ARG A 184 9.09 13.04 21.68
C ARG A 184 7.70 13.54 22.06
N ILE A 185 6.72 12.66 22.13
CA ILE A 185 5.34 13.00 22.56
C ILE A 185 5.35 13.53 24.00
N ARG A 186 6.12 12.90 24.91
CA ARG A 186 6.26 13.39 26.29
C ARG A 186 6.90 14.77 26.35
N SER A 187 7.90 15.04 25.52
CA SER A 187 8.56 16.34 25.44
C SER A 187 7.60 17.43 24.94
N GLN A 188 6.82 17.13 23.88
CA GLN A 188 5.82 18.06 23.34
C GLN A 188 4.72 18.39 24.37
N ARG A 189 4.24 17.38 25.13
CA ARG A 189 3.26 17.60 26.20
C ARG A 189 3.80 18.47 27.34
N LYS A 190 5.09 18.35 27.67
CA LYS A 190 5.72 19.24 28.68
C LYS A 190 5.80 20.68 28.16
N LYS A 191 6.15 20.87 26.88
CA LYS A 191 6.22 22.19 26.26
C LYS A 191 4.85 22.89 26.25
N SER A 192 3.79 22.20 25.81
CA SER A 192 2.44 22.78 25.79
C SER A 192 1.89 23.08 27.19
N ARG A 193 2.21 22.25 28.19
CA ARG A 193 1.84 22.53 29.59
C ARG A 193 2.53 23.77 30.13
N ASN A 194 3.82 23.94 29.84
CA ASN A 194 4.56 25.12 30.28
C ASN A 194 4.03 26.38 29.59
N GLU A 195 3.79 26.34 28.27
CA GLU A 195 3.20 27.45 27.52
C GLU A 195 1.82 27.84 28.06
N GLY A 196 0.96 26.87 28.40
CA GLY A 196 -0.34 27.13 29.03
C GLY A 196 -0.26 27.73 30.43
N ASN A 197 0.75 27.37 31.22
CA ASN A 197 0.97 28.00 32.53
C ASN A 197 1.39 29.47 32.37
N TYR A 198 2.28 29.79 31.44
CA TYR A 198 2.70 31.17 31.18
C TYR A 198 1.56 32.08 30.74
N THR A 199 0.65 31.60 29.88
CA THR A 199 -0.54 32.36 29.47
C THR A 199 -1.52 32.58 30.62
N ASN A 200 -1.73 31.59 31.49
CA ASN A 200 -2.60 31.75 32.66
C ASN A 200 -2.02 32.74 33.68
N ASP A 201 -0.71 32.68 33.93
CA ASP A 201 -0.04 33.59 34.87
C ASP A 201 -0.07 35.04 34.37
N THR A 202 0.08 35.26 33.06
CA THR A 202 0.00 36.60 32.45
C THR A 202 -1.43 37.16 32.42
N ALA A 203 -2.43 36.33 32.10
CA ALA A 203 -3.84 36.74 32.15
C ALA A 203 -4.27 37.14 33.57
N GLY A 204 -3.93 36.32 34.58
CA GLY A 204 -4.23 36.64 35.98
C GLY A 204 -3.54 37.91 36.49
N ALA A 205 -2.32 38.21 36.02
CA ALA A 205 -1.63 39.45 36.36
C ALA A 205 -2.28 40.69 35.70
N GLN A 206 -2.81 40.56 34.47
CA GLN A 206 -3.54 41.63 33.79
C GLN A 206 -4.87 41.95 34.49
N ASP A 207 -5.65 40.93 34.83
CA ASP A 207 -6.93 41.09 35.55
C ASP A 207 -6.74 41.79 36.90
N GLN A 208 -5.70 41.41 37.66
CA GLN A 208 -5.37 42.08 38.93
C GLN A 208 -4.94 43.53 38.73
N ALA A 209 -4.18 43.83 37.67
CA ALA A 209 -3.75 45.19 37.37
C ALA A 209 -4.91 46.08 36.92
N GLU A 210 -5.91 45.52 36.23
CA GLU A 210 -7.14 46.22 35.84
C GLU A 210 -8.04 46.49 37.06
N PHE A 211 -8.20 45.51 37.95
CA PHE A 211 -8.96 45.67 39.20
C PHE A 211 -8.38 46.77 40.11
N ARG A 212 -7.05 46.92 40.17
CA ARG A 212 -6.40 47.99 40.96
C ARG A 212 -6.58 49.40 40.41
N LYS A 213 -7.07 49.56 39.17
CA LYS A 213 -7.32 50.87 38.54
C LYS A 213 -8.75 51.39 38.76
N GLN A 214 -9.65 50.55 39.29
CA GLN A 214 -11.04 50.91 39.63
C GLN A 214 -11.11 51.38 41.08
#